data_AF-A0A9E8D8S9-F1
#
_entry.id   AF-A0A9E8D8S9-F1
#
_cell.length_a   1.000
_cell.length_b   1.000
_cell.length_c   1.000
_cell.angle_alpha   90.00
_cell.angle_beta   90.00
_cell.angle_gamma   90.00
#
_symmetry.space_group_name_H-M   'P 1'
#
loop_
_entity.id
_entity.type
_entity.pdbx_description
1 polymer ?
#
loop_
_entity_poly.entity_id
_entity_poly.type
_entity_poly.pdbx_seq_one_letter_code
_entity_poly.pdbx_strand_id
1 'polypeptide(L)'
;MTSDEFFKNNAHHYLTKSPDLAFIDGMHLFEYALRDFINVEQFSSSNTVVVIDDVFPGHPAQAERERRTRAWTGDIWKLIEIFEKYRPDLSIAKINIYPTGLLVISNLDSSNKELEYNYTELVKLWSSKELDAKWVMRADTIGAEEFLN
;
A
#
# COMPACT_ATOMS: atom_id res chain seq x y z
N MET A 1 8.34 -16.03 11.09
CA MET A 1 7.09 -15.34 11.47
C MET A 1 6.71 -14.46 10.30
N THR A 2 5.54 -14.67 9.72
CA THR A 2 4.98 -13.78 8.68
C THR A 2 4.37 -12.52 9.31
N SER A 3 4.06 -11.51 8.49
CA SER A 3 3.31 -10.33 8.93
C SER A 3 1.96 -10.73 9.53
N ASP A 4 1.19 -11.57 8.83
CA ASP A 4 -0.09 -12.11 9.31
C ASP A 4 0.05 -12.79 10.69
N GLU A 5 1.10 -13.60 10.88
CA GLU A 5 1.37 -14.26 12.17
C GLU A 5 1.74 -13.27 13.27
N PHE A 6 2.47 -12.19 12.94
CA PHE A 6 2.80 -11.13 13.88
C PHE A 6 1.54 -10.40 14.34
N PHE A 7 0.71 -9.91 13.40
CA PHE A 7 -0.49 -9.16 13.74
C PHE A 7 -1.50 -10.01 14.51
N LYS A 8 -1.63 -11.29 14.14
CA LYS A 8 -2.53 -12.22 14.83
C LYS A 8 -2.11 -12.53 16.27
N ASN A 9 -0.82 -12.78 16.52
CA ASN A 9 -0.38 -13.37 17.78
C ASN A 9 0.40 -12.43 18.69
N ASN A 10 1.02 -11.38 18.13
CA ASN A 10 2.03 -10.58 18.81
C ASN A 10 1.70 -9.08 18.83
N ALA A 11 0.98 -8.54 17.85
CA ALA A 11 0.77 -7.09 17.74
C ALA A 11 0.13 -6.47 18.99
N HIS A 12 -0.87 -7.11 19.62
CA HIS A 12 -1.45 -6.59 20.87
C HIS A 12 -0.45 -6.46 22.03
N HIS A 13 0.62 -7.26 22.03
CA HIS A 13 1.66 -7.18 23.05
C HIS A 13 2.64 -6.02 22.78
N TYR A 14 3.00 -5.80 21.51
CA TYR A 14 4.01 -4.81 21.13
C TYR A 14 3.42 -3.43 20.81
N LEU A 15 2.25 -3.38 20.17
CA LEU A 15 1.53 -2.16 19.80
C LEU A 15 0.52 -1.78 20.89
N THR A 16 1.03 -1.50 22.08
CA THR A 16 0.22 -1.04 23.23
C THR A 16 -0.33 0.38 23.04
N LYS A 17 0.21 1.10 22.05
CA LYS A 17 -0.29 2.38 21.53
C LYS A 17 -0.28 2.30 20.01
N SER A 18 -1.13 3.10 19.38
CA SER A 18 -1.10 3.25 17.93
C SER A 18 0.25 3.79 17.46
N PRO A 19 0.81 3.24 16.37
CA PRO A 19 2.05 3.76 15.80
C PRO A 19 1.78 5.13 15.16
N ASP A 20 2.74 6.05 15.28
CA ASP A 20 2.68 7.32 14.53
C ASP A 20 2.97 7.09 13.03
N LEU A 21 3.82 6.10 12.72
CA LEU A 21 4.20 5.74 11.36
C LEU A 21 4.28 4.22 11.21
N ALA A 22 3.75 3.69 10.10
CA ALA A 22 3.99 2.34 9.64
C ALA A 22 4.57 2.37 8.21
N PHE A 23 5.55 1.51 7.94
CA PHE A 23 6.19 1.39 6.63
C PHE A 23 5.96 -0.01 6.07
N ILE A 24 5.32 -0.11 4.91
CA ILE A 24 4.97 -1.36 4.23
C ILE A 24 5.90 -1.53 3.02
N ASP A 25 6.87 -2.43 3.17
CA ASP A 25 7.90 -2.75 2.17
C ASP A 25 8.27 -4.24 2.29
N GLY A 26 7.26 -5.08 2.07
CA GLY A 26 7.33 -6.53 2.26
C GLY A 26 7.29 -7.30 0.94
N MET A 27 6.24 -8.07 0.73
CA MET A 27 6.02 -8.78 -0.53
C MET A 27 5.35 -7.85 -1.54
N HIS A 28 5.89 -7.72 -2.75
CA HIS A 28 5.41 -6.74 -3.74
C HIS A 28 4.21 -7.23 -4.57
N LEU A 29 3.43 -8.13 -3.98
CA LEU A 29 2.15 -8.56 -4.53
C LEU A 29 1.05 -7.84 -3.76
N PHE A 30 0.14 -7.18 -4.47
CA PHE A 30 -0.82 -6.25 -3.88
C PHE A 30 -1.67 -6.90 -2.78
N GLU A 31 -1.97 -8.19 -2.86
CA GLU A 31 -2.78 -8.89 -1.86
C GLU A 31 -2.08 -9.04 -0.50
N TYR A 32 -0.75 -9.00 -0.46
CA TYR A 32 0.02 -9.02 0.78
C TYR A 32 0.09 -7.61 1.37
N ALA A 33 0.46 -6.62 0.57
CA ALA A 33 0.50 -5.23 1.02
C ALA A 33 -0.89 -4.69 1.43
N LEU A 34 -1.97 -5.14 0.77
CA LEU A 34 -3.35 -4.83 1.17
C LEU A 34 -3.66 -5.41 2.56
N ARG A 35 -3.26 -6.66 2.84
CA ARG A 35 -3.40 -7.25 4.18
C ARG A 35 -2.56 -6.53 5.22
N ASP A 36 -1.32 -6.16 4.86
CA ASP A 36 -0.46 -5.38 5.75
C ASP A 36 -1.11 -4.04 6.10
N PHE A 37 -1.71 -3.34 5.13
CA PHE A 37 -2.48 -2.12 5.38
C PHE A 37 -3.68 -2.38 6.30
N ILE A 38 -4.51 -3.39 6.01
CA ILE A 38 -5.67 -3.76 6.84
C ILE A 38 -5.24 -4.12 8.27
N ASN A 39 -4.13 -4.81 8.42
CA ASN A 39 -3.57 -5.18 9.71
C ASN A 39 -3.06 -3.95 10.47
N VAL A 40 -2.34 -3.04 9.81
CA VAL A 40 -1.86 -1.79 10.42
C VAL A 40 -3.03 -0.91 10.85
N GLU A 41 -4.05 -0.76 9.99
CA GLU A 41 -5.19 0.11 10.24
C GLU A 41 -5.92 -0.27 11.54
N GLN A 42 -6.04 -1.57 11.84
CA GLN A 42 -6.65 -2.06 13.08
C GLN A 42 -5.95 -1.59 14.37
N PHE A 43 -4.67 -1.24 14.30
CA PHE A 43 -3.89 -0.71 15.43
C PHE A 43 -3.65 0.80 15.31
N SER A 44 -4.19 1.44 14.27
CA SER A 44 -3.94 2.85 13.97
C SER A 44 -4.81 3.81 14.80
N SER A 45 -4.39 5.08 14.78
CA SER A 45 -5.18 6.23 15.19
C SER A 45 -5.32 7.18 14.00
N SER A 46 -6.14 8.22 14.13
CA SER A 46 -6.25 9.26 13.10
C SER A 46 -4.93 10.00 12.79
N ASN A 47 -3.94 9.91 13.68
CA ASN A 47 -2.61 10.51 13.49
C ASN A 47 -1.60 9.54 12.85
N THR A 48 -1.95 8.26 12.71
CA THR A 48 -1.07 7.28 12.10
C THR A 48 -0.91 7.59 10.62
N VAL A 49 0.33 7.59 10.15
CA VAL A 49 0.68 7.65 8.73
C VAL A 49 1.18 6.29 8.28
N VAL A 50 0.69 5.81 7.14
CA VAL A 50 1.20 4.61 6.48
C VAL A 50 1.94 5.01 5.22
N VAL A 51 3.15 4.50 5.06
CA VAL A 51 3.94 4.67 3.85
C VAL A 51 4.10 3.30 3.18
N ILE A 52 3.82 3.22 1.89
CA ILE A 52 4.01 2.01 1.09
C ILE A 52 5.10 2.30 0.05
N ASP A 53 6.10 1.43 -0.02
CA ASP A 53 7.21 1.55 -0.97
C ASP A 53 6.94 0.77 -2.27
N ASP A 54 7.82 0.95 -3.25
CA ASP A 54 7.83 0.21 -4.51
C ASP A 54 6.52 0.30 -5.32
N VAL A 55 5.94 1.49 -5.36
CA VAL A 55 4.60 1.71 -5.91
C VAL A 55 4.60 1.84 -7.44
N PHE A 56 5.55 2.58 -8.01
CA PHE A 56 5.57 2.94 -9.43
C PHE A 56 6.71 2.25 -10.20
N PRO A 57 6.40 1.25 -11.05
CA PRO A 57 7.41 0.59 -11.87
C PRO A 57 8.10 1.57 -12.83
N GLY A 58 9.42 1.50 -12.96
CA GLY A 58 10.16 2.20 -14.01
C GLY A 58 10.07 1.52 -15.39
N HIS A 59 9.57 0.28 -15.45
CA HIS A 59 9.32 -0.47 -16.68
C HIS A 59 8.24 -1.53 -16.43
N PRO A 60 7.35 -1.87 -17.38
CA PRO A 60 6.29 -2.86 -17.17
C PRO A 60 6.77 -4.20 -16.59
N ALA A 61 7.94 -4.67 -17.02
CA ALA A 61 8.59 -5.88 -16.51
C ALA A 61 8.90 -5.87 -14.99
N GLN A 62 8.97 -4.70 -14.36
CA GLN A 62 9.15 -4.59 -12.91
C GLN A 62 7.83 -4.83 -12.17
N ALA A 63 6.69 -4.63 -12.83
CA ALA A 63 5.37 -4.77 -12.24
C ALA A 63 4.68 -6.11 -12.48
N GLU A 64 5.38 -7.05 -13.10
CA GLU A 64 4.88 -8.41 -13.28
C GLU A 64 4.84 -9.15 -11.94
N ARG A 65 3.82 -10.01 -11.76
CA ARG A 65 3.66 -10.79 -10.52
C ARG A 65 4.80 -11.80 -10.31
N GLU A 66 5.30 -12.38 -11.40
CA GLU A 66 6.51 -13.22 -11.35
C GLU A 66 7.75 -12.34 -11.55
N ARG A 67 8.62 -12.33 -10.54
CA ARG A 67 9.85 -11.54 -10.60
C ARG A 67 10.80 -12.11 -11.65
N ARG A 68 10.99 -11.37 -12.74
CA ARG A 68 12.00 -11.67 -13.79
C ARG A 68 13.07 -10.58 -13.96
N THR A 69 13.04 -9.57 -13.11
CA THR A 69 13.91 -8.38 -13.16
C THR A 69 14.62 -8.19 -11.81
N ARG A 70 15.78 -7.52 -11.83
CA ARG A 70 16.53 -7.23 -10.59
C ARG A 70 15.78 -6.23 -9.70
N ALA A 71 15.29 -5.14 -10.26
CA ALA A 71 14.33 -4.25 -9.60
C ALA A 71 12.93 -4.78 -9.86
N TRP A 72 12.06 -4.82 -8.86
CA TRP A 72 10.75 -5.45 -8.95
C TRP A 72 9.80 -4.73 -8.00
N THR A 73 8.75 -4.10 -8.54
CA THR A 73 7.68 -3.44 -7.77
C THR A 73 6.43 -4.31 -7.66
N GLY A 74 6.40 -5.42 -8.41
CA GLY A 74 5.21 -6.23 -8.63
C GLY A 74 3.98 -5.37 -8.90
N ASP A 75 2.84 -5.75 -8.36
CA ASP A 75 1.57 -5.09 -8.69
C ASP A 75 1.04 -4.15 -7.59
N ILE A 76 1.93 -3.55 -6.79
CA ILE A 76 1.59 -2.59 -5.72
C ILE A 76 0.82 -1.37 -6.21
N TRP A 77 1.06 -0.90 -7.44
CA TRP A 77 0.30 0.20 -8.07
C TRP A 77 -1.22 0.00 -8.01
N LYS A 78 -1.72 -1.24 -7.94
CA LYS A 78 -3.16 -1.57 -7.81
C LYS A 78 -3.77 -1.01 -6.52
N LEU A 79 -2.98 -0.88 -5.45
CA LEU A 79 -3.46 -0.35 -4.17
C LEU A 79 -4.00 1.07 -4.31
N ILE A 80 -3.42 1.89 -5.19
CA ILE A 80 -3.88 3.26 -5.41
C ILE A 80 -5.35 3.26 -5.84
N GLU A 81 -5.68 2.50 -6.88
CA GLU A 81 -7.05 2.46 -7.41
C GLU A 81 -8.01 1.75 -6.44
N ILE A 82 -7.54 0.76 -5.69
CA ILE A 82 -8.32 0.11 -4.63
C ILE A 82 -8.68 1.15 -3.55
N PHE A 83 -7.72 1.90 -3.05
CA PHE A 83 -7.97 2.90 -2.00
C PHE A 83 -8.82 4.06 -2.51
N GLU A 84 -8.51 4.63 -3.69
CA GLU A 84 -9.30 5.71 -4.28
C GLU A 84 -10.78 5.31 -4.50
N LYS A 85 -11.05 4.03 -4.77
CA LYS A 85 -12.42 3.52 -5.01
C LYS A 85 -13.15 3.08 -3.73
N TYR A 86 -12.49 2.34 -2.85
CA TYR A 86 -13.14 1.68 -1.69
C TYR A 86 -12.93 2.43 -0.39
N ARG A 87 -11.96 3.34 -0.35
CA ARG A 87 -11.62 4.17 0.82
C ARG A 87 -11.39 5.63 0.41
N PRO A 88 -12.39 6.29 -0.20
CA PRO A 88 -12.28 7.70 -0.60
C PRO A 88 -12.14 8.65 0.59
N ASP A 89 -12.32 8.15 1.82
CA ASP A 89 -12.04 8.84 3.08
C ASP A 89 -10.54 8.98 3.38
N LEU A 90 -9.68 8.13 2.83
CA LEU A 90 -8.24 8.21 3.04
C LEU A 90 -7.64 9.44 2.34
N SER A 91 -6.68 10.06 3.00
CA SER A 91 -5.83 11.07 2.38
C SER A 91 -4.60 10.38 1.79
N ILE A 92 -4.44 10.46 0.46
CA ILE A 92 -3.43 9.70 -0.28
C ILE A 92 -2.54 10.67 -1.07
N ALA A 93 -1.24 10.65 -0.77
CA ALA A 93 -0.23 11.37 -1.53
C ALA A 93 0.66 10.40 -2.31
N LYS A 94 0.73 10.60 -3.63
CA LYS A 94 1.50 9.80 -4.59
C LYS A 94 2.84 10.49 -4.84
N ILE A 95 3.88 10.08 -4.14
CA ILE A 95 5.16 10.80 -4.10
C ILE A 95 6.12 10.24 -5.15
N ASN A 96 6.51 11.09 -6.10
CA ASN A 96 7.49 10.76 -7.12
C ASN A 96 8.91 10.91 -6.58
N ILE A 97 9.40 9.87 -5.92
CA ILE A 97 10.80 9.76 -5.51
C ILE A 97 11.49 8.59 -6.21
N TYR A 98 12.79 8.72 -6.46
CA TYR A 98 13.60 7.65 -7.04
C TYR A 98 13.86 6.55 -5.99
N PRO A 99 13.85 5.25 -6.34
CA PRO A 99 13.70 4.70 -7.69
C PRO A 99 12.26 4.42 -8.11
N THR A 100 11.34 4.18 -7.19
CA THR A 100 10.01 3.57 -7.44
C THR A 100 8.85 4.33 -6.80
N GLY A 101 9.15 5.36 -6.02
CA GLY A 101 8.18 6.28 -5.40
C GLY A 101 7.40 5.68 -4.24
N LEU A 102 6.71 6.55 -3.51
CA LEU A 102 6.02 6.21 -2.26
C LEU A 102 4.53 6.53 -2.35
N LEU A 103 3.72 5.75 -1.65
CA LEU A 103 2.35 6.10 -1.33
C LEU A 103 2.30 6.48 0.15
N VAL A 104 1.95 7.73 0.46
CA VAL A 104 1.78 8.19 1.84
C VAL A 104 0.28 8.32 2.11
N ILE A 105 -0.18 7.64 3.15
CA ILE A 105 -1.60 7.49 3.48
C ILE A 105 -1.82 7.98 4.91
N SER A 106 -2.83 8.81 5.11
CA SER A 106 -3.28 9.28 6.41
C SER A 106 -4.81 9.31 6.50
N ASN A 107 -5.34 9.77 7.63
CA ASN A 107 -6.77 9.72 7.96
C ASN A 107 -7.31 8.28 8.07
N LEU A 108 -6.53 7.40 8.69
CA LEU A 108 -6.93 6.02 8.93
C LEU A 108 -8.02 5.94 10.02
N ASP A 109 -8.83 4.88 9.93
CA ASP A 109 -9.89 4.58 10.90
C ASP A 109 -9.81 3.09 11.28
N SER A 110 -9.38 2.81 12.51
CA SER A 110 -9.23 1.44 13.03
C SER A 110 -10.54 0.68 13.18
N SER A 111 -11.68 1.38 13.14
CA SER A 111 -13.00 0.77 13.13
C SER A 111 -13.52 0.46 11.73
N ASN A 112 -12.86 0.97 10.68
CA ASN A 112 -13.24 0.72 9.30
C ASN A 112 -12.88 -0.71 8.88
N LYS A 113 -13.86 -1.43 8.34
CA LYS A 113 -13.73 -2.85 7.95
C LYS A 113 -14.01 -3.09 6.47
N GLU A 114 -14.19 -2.03 5.67
CA GLU A 114 -14.58 -2.13 4.26
C GLU A 114 -13.59 -2.99 3.45
N LEU A 115 -12.30 -2.74 3.60
CA LEU A 115 -11.26 -3.51 2.90
C LEU A 115 -11.16 -4.95 3.40
N GLU A 116 -11.34 -5.19 4.70
CA GLU A 116 -11.31 -6.53 5.31
C GLU A 116 -12.48 -7.38 4.79
N TYR A 117 -13.71 -6.83 4.82
CA TYR A 117 -14.91 -7.54 4.38
C TYR A 117 -14.91 -7.83 2.88
N ASN A 118 -14.34 -6.95 2.07
CA ASN A 118 -14.25 -7.13 0.62
C ASN A 118 -12.96 -7.82 0.16
N TYR A 119 -12.04 -8.19 1.07
CA TYR A 119 -10.69 -8.63 0.72
C TYR A 119 -10.66 -9.74 -0.35
N THR A 120 -11.44 -10.81 -0.17
CA THR A 120 -11.47 -11.94 -1.13
C THR A 120 -11.94 -11.51 -2.52
N GLU A 121 -12.96 -10.66 -2.60
CA GLU A 121 -13.48 -10.19 -3.89
C GLU A 121 -12.53 -9.17 -4.53
N LEU A 122 -11.89 -8.31 -3.73
CA LEU A 122 -10.83 -7.42 -4.19
C LEU A 122 -9.68 -8.22 -4.79
N VAL A 123 -9.15 -9.22 -4.07
CA VAL A 123 -8.06 -10.06 -4.59
C VAL A 123 -8.47 -10.70 -5.91
N LYS A 124 -9.67 -11.27 -6.00
CA LYS A 124 -10.18 -11.89 -7.22
C LYS A 124 -10.30 -10.89 -8.38
N LEU A 125 -10.92 -9.73 -8.16
CA LEU A 125 -11.15 -8.71 -9.18
C LEU A 125 -9.86 -8.07 -9.69
N TRP A 126 -8.90 -7.85 -8.78
CA TRP A 126 -7.66 -7.12 -9.06
C TRP A 126 -6.49 -8.02 -9.48
N SER A 127 -6.56 -9.34 -9.23
CA SER A 127 -5.51 -10.28 -9.68
C SER A 127 -5.33 -10.30 -11.20
N SER A 128 -6.40 -10.09 -11.97
CA SER A 128 -6.36 -10.08 -13.44
C SER A 128 -6.18 -8.69 -14.05
N LYS A 129 -6.06 -7.63 -13.24
CA LYS A 129 -5.87 -6.27 -13.74
C LYS A 129 -4.47 -6.10 -14.31
N GLU A 130 -4.43 -5.61 -15.55
CA GLU A 130 -3.20 -5.31 -16.27
C GLU A 130 -2.71 -3.89 -15.95
N LEU A 131 -1.39 -3.71 -16.01
CA LEU A 131 -0.74 -2.43 -15.74
C LEU A 131 -1.17 -1.37 -16.75
N ASP A 132 -1.72 -0.28 -16.24
CA ASP A 132 -1.92 0.94 -17.01
C ASP A 132 -0.59 1.71 -17.16
N ALA A 133 -0.28 2.15 -18.37
CA ALA A 133 0.94 2.90 -18.68
C ALA A 133 1.09 4.18 -17.84
N LYS A 134 0.00 4.77 -17.34
CA LYS A 134 0.04 5.94 -16.45
C LYS A 134 0.88 5.72 -15.20
N TRP A 135 0.92 4.48 -14.68
CA TRP A 135 1.70 4.14 -13.49
C TRP A 135 3.19 4.04 -13.77
N VAL A 136 3.58 3.67 -14.99
CA VAL A 136 4.98 3.72 -15.45
C VAL A 136 5.40 5.17 -15.67
N MET A 137 4.52 5.98 -16.26
CA MET A 137 4.79 7.40 -16.51
C MET A 137 4.71 8.27 -15.25
N ARG A 138 4.21 7.72 -14.13
CA ARG A 138 3.97 8.44 -12.87
C ARG A 138 3.11 9.69 -13.07
N ALA A 139 2.07 9.56 -13.89
CA ALA A 139 1.07 10.61 -14.03
C ALA A 139 0.42 10.90 -12.67
N ASP A 140 0.06 12.15 -12.42
CA ASP A 140 -0.64 12.59 -11.21
C ASP A 140 0.11 12.30 -9.89
N THR A 141 1.44 12.43 -9.94
CA THR A 141 2.33 12.35 -8.78
C THR A 141 2.89 13.72 -8.40
N ILE A 142 3.22 13.92 -7.13
CA ILE A 142 3.85 15.15 -6.63
C ILE A 142 5.33 14.91 -6.29
N GLY A 143 6.15 15.96 -6.41
CA GLY A 143 7.56 15.89 -6.06
C GLY A 143 7.78 15.78 -4.55
N ALA A 144 8.91 15.20 -4.13
CA ALA A 144 9.25 15.08 -2.71
C ALA A 144 9.39 16.46 -2.02
N GLU A 145 9.97 17.45 -2.70
CA GLU A 145 10.07 18.82 -2.17
C GLU A 145 8.70 19.47 -2.03
N GLU A 146 7.81 19.27 -2.99
CA GLU A 146 6.43 19.79 -2.95
C GLU A 146 5.64 19.18 -1.79
N PHE A 147 5.81 17.89 -1.53
CA PHE A 147 5.13 17.21 -0.42
C PHE A 147 5.58 17.69 0.97
N LEU A 148 6.82 18.16 1.11
CA LEU A 148 7.38 18.57 2.39
C LEU A 148 7.11 20.04 2.75
N ASN A 149 6.59 20.84 1.82
CA ASN A 149 6.28 22.26 1.99
C ASN A 149 4.80 22.49 2.30
#